data_AF-A0A8R1HR01-F1
#
_entry.id   AF-A0A8R1HR01-F1
#
_cell.length_a   1.000
_cell.length_b   1.000
_cell.length_c   1.000
_cell.angle_alpha   90.00
_cell.angle_beta   90.00
_cell.angle_gamma   90.00
#
_symmetry.space_group_name_H-M   'P 1'
#
loop_
_entity.id
_entity.type
_entity.pdbx_description
1 polymer ?
#
loop_
_entity_poly.entity_id
_entity_poly.type
_entity_poly.pdbx_seq_one_letter_code
_entity_poly.pdbx_strand_id
1 'polypeptide(L)'
;MTLQLLKRPRPLPAFRDEEKGIYAQWKIKGFYYRKTGIPKIAVKGVARVRYAGLEVEGKLPHFTISKQLVNIGYVEHVNNDILDVRGCDFRLLIFGVQHVEIIRDWLRFLVIRQRIPHSLMGLPFDWQVKPVRDDRKLELSRISPFHCFKIW
;
A
#
# COMPACT_ATOMS: atom_id res chain seq x y z
N MET A 1 -23.22 -17.46 12.94
CA MET A 1 -22.22 -16.44 12.57
C MET A 1 -22.50 -15.99 11.15
N THR A 2 -22.88 -14.72 10.96
CA THR A 2 -23.19 -14.16 9.64
C THR A 2 -21.88 -13.82 8.93
N LEU A 3 -21.53 -14.57 7.88
CA LEU A 3 -20.40 -14.25 7.01
C LEU A 3 -20.70 -12.91 6.32
N GLN A 4 -20.10 -11.81 6.79
CA GLN A 4 -20.13 -10.55 6.06
C GLN A 4 -19.34 -10.73 4.77
N LEU A 5 -20.06 -10.93 3.67
CA LEU A 5 -19.50 -10.94 2.34
C LEU A 5 -18.81 -9.60 2.08
N LEU A 6 -17.59 -9.64 1.54
CA LEU A 6 -16.90 -8.45 1.07
C LEU A 6 -17.78 -7.77 0.03
N LYS A 7 -18.32 -6.59 0.35
CA LYS A 7 -19.09 -5.79 -0.60
C LYS A 7 -18.20 -5.47 -1.79
N ARG A 8 -18.75 -5.56 -3.01
CA ARG A 8 -18.05 -5.14 -4.22
C ARG A 8 -17.59 -3.68 -4.03
N PRO A 9 -16.30 -3.37 -4.17
CA PRO A 9 -15.83 -2.00 -4.02
C PRO A 9 -16.52 -1.09 -5.03
N ARG A 10 -16.87 0.12 -4.62
CA ARG A 10 -17.41 1.16 -5.52
C ARG A 10 -16.38 1.45 -6.61
N PRO A 11 -16.75 1.65 -7.89
CA PRO A 11 -15.78 1.96 -8.95
C PRO A 11 -14.84 3.10 -8.50
N LEU A 12 -13.52 2.91 -8.68
CA LEU A 12 -12.58 4.03 -8.55
C LEU A 12 -12.97 5.12 -9.55
N PRO A 13 -12.79 6.41 -9.21
CA PRO A 13 -12.96 7.48 -10.19
C PRO A 13 -12.07 7.19 -11.40
N ALA A 14 -12.64 7.31 -12.60
CA ALA A 14 -11.90 7.10 -13.84
C ALA A 14 -10.70 8.05 -13.89
N PHE A 15 -9.51 7.51 -14.16
CA PHE A 15 -8.30 8.30 -14.37
C PHE A 15 -8.23 8.72 -15.84
N ARG A 16 -7.80 9.96 -16.09
CA ARG A 16 -7.71 10.52 -17.46
C ARG A 16 -6.67 9.82 -18.34
N ASP A 17 -5.69 9.18 -17.71
CA ASP A 17 -4.58 8.50 -18.39
C ASP A 17 -4.73 6.99 -18.22
N GLU A 18 -5.57 6.36 -19.04
CA GLU A 18 -5.67 4.90 -19.17
C GLU A 18 -4.42 4.34 -19.89
N GLU A 19 -3.25 4.53 -19.30
CA GLU A 19 -2.07 3.79 -19.72
C GLU A 19 -2.31 2.29 -19.51
N LYS A 20 -2.00 1.49 -20.53
CA LYS A 20 -2.20 0.03 -20.49
C LYS A 20 -1.54 -0.56 -19.24
N GLY A 21 -2.33 -1.28 -18.44
CA GLY A 21 -1.85 -2.00 -17.27
C GLY A 21 -1.90 -1.22 -15.95
N ILE A 22 -2.34 0.04 -15.92
CA ILE A 22 -2.62 0.77 -14.67
C ILE A 22 -4.08 0.53 -14.26
N TYR A 23 -4.29 -0.12 -13.12
CA TYR A 23 -5.63 -0.40 -12.59
C TYR A 23 -6.12 0.66 -11.61
N ALA A 24 -5.20 1.39 -10.98
CA ALA A 24 -5.51 2.44 -10.02
C ALA A 24 -4.31 3.40 -9.89
N GLN A 25 -4.56 4.70 -9.73
CA GLN A 25 -3.49 5.67 -9.50
C GLN A 25 -3.98 6.79 -8.57
N TRP A 26 -3.19 7.21 -7.60
CA TRP A 26 -3.56 8.34 -6.75
C TRP A 26 -2.34 9.13 -6.31
N LYS A 27 -2.56 10.42 -6.09
CA LYS A 27 -1.53 11.32 -5.55
C LYS A 27 -1.38 11.06 -4.06
N ILE A 28 -0.15 11.14 -3.59
CA ILE A 28 0.20 10.96 -2.17
C ILE A 28 1.09 12.12 -1.74
N LYS A 29 0.94 12.58 -0.52
CA LYS A 29 1.82 13.65 -0.01
C LYS A 29 3.22 13.11 0.30
N GLY A 30 3.35 11.83 0.63
CA GLY A 30 4.63 11.15 0.81
C GLY A 30 4.46 9.70 1.21
N PHE A 31 5.58 8.98 1.36
CA PHE A 31 5.58 7.63 1.88
C PHE A 31 6.80 7.37 2.77
N TYR A 32 6.63 6.40 3.67
CA TYR A 32 7.69 5.78 4.46
C TYR A 32 7.74 4.31 4.09
N TYR A 33 8.90 3.83 3.70
CA TYR A 33 9.14 2.44 3.34
C TYR A 33 10.27 1.86 4.17
N ARG A 34 10.05 0.66 4.72
CA ARG A 34 11.06 -0.08 5.45
C ARG A 34 11.08 -1.53 4.97
N LYS A 35 12.27 -2.01 4.60
CA LYS A 35 12.57 -3.42 4.35
C LYS A 35 13.99 -3.63 4.86
N THR A 36 14.12 -4.21 6.05
CA THR A 36 15.39 -4.52 6.76
C THR A 36 16.50 -3.47 6.62
N GLY A 37 16.66 -2.61 7.62
CA GLY A 37 17.69 -1.57 7.65
C GLY A 37 17.12 -0.15 7.61
N ILE A 38 17.79 0.73 6.85
CA ILE A 38 17.49 2.17 6.79
C ILE A 38 16.14 2.40 6.09
N PRO A 39 15.20 3.14 6.72
CA PRO A 39 13.94 3.48 6.08
C PRO A 39 14.15 4.47 4.93
N LYS A 40 13.37 4.28 3.86
CA LYS A 40 13.29 5.22 2.74
C LYS A 40 12.07 6.10 2.94
N ILE A 41 12.28 7.41 2.88
CA ILE A 41 11.23 8.41 3.02
C ILE A 41 11.29 9.31 1.80
N ALA A 42 10.14 9.57 1.19
CA ALA A 42 10.03 10.54 0.12
C ALA A 42 8.71 11.31 0.22
N VAL A 43 8.73 12.55 -0.26
CA VAL A 43 7.57 13.43 -0.32
C VAL A 43 7.17 13.75 -1.76
N LYS A 44 5.93 14.25 -1.92
CA LYS A 44 5.27 14.58 -3.19
C LYS A 44 5.32 13.40 -4.17
N GLY A 45 4.53 12.36 -3.88
CA GLY A 45 4.58 11.11 -4.62
C GLY A 45 3.30 10.77 -5.37
N VAL A 46 3.37 9.65 -6.10
CA VAL A 46 2.23 8.99 -6.74
C VAL A 46 2.28 7.51 -6.37
N ALA A 47 1.16 6.97 -5.93
CA ALA A 47 0.98 5.53 -5.79
C ALA A 47 0.12 5.03 -6.96
N ARG A 48 0.53 3.93 -7.59
CA ARG A 48 -0.20 3.30 -8.67
C ARG A 48 -0.18 1.79 -8.52
N VAL A 49 -1.28 1.15 -8.89
CA VAL A 49 -1.33 -0.29 -9.07
C VAL A 49 -1.16 -0.58 -10.54
N ARG A 50 -0.01 -1.14 -10.89
CA ARG A 50 0.34 -1.52 -12.26
C ARG A 50 0.44 -3.04 -12.35
N TYR A 51 -0.38 -3.64 -13.22
CA TYR A 51 -0.55 -5.09 -13.34
C TYR A 51 -0.85 -5.76 -12.00
N ALA A 52 0.07 -6.60 -11.50
CA ALA A 52 -0.02 -7.28 -10.21
C ALA A 52 0.84 -6.61 -9.12
N GLY A 53 1.36 -5.41 -9.35
CA GLY A 53 2.24 -4.68 -8.44
C GLY A 53 1.64 -3.38 -7.92
N LEU A 54 1.89 -3.08 -6.66
CA LEU A 54 1.76 -1.75 -6.07
C LEU A 54 3.10 -1.01 -6.22
N GLU A 55 3.09 0.06 -6.99
CA GLU A 55 4.21 0.96 -7.19
C GLU A 55 3.97 2.27 -6.44
N VAL A 56 4.98 2.75 -5.72
CA VAL A 56 4.97 4.06 -5.09
C VAL A 56 6.23 4.81 -5.49
N GLU A 57 6.01 5.98 -6.08
CA GLU A 57 7.06 6.86 -6.57
C GLU A 57 7.04 8.16 -5.76
N GLY A 58 8.21 8.62 -5.32
CA GLY A 58 8.40 9.89 -4.63
C GLY A 58 9.27 10.81 -5.47
N LYS A 59 9.08 12.13 -5.34
CA LYS A 59 9.87 13.12 -6.09
C LYS A 59 11.03 13.71 -5.28
N LEU A 60 10.91 13.77 -3.96
CA LEU A 60 11.88 14.42 -3.09
C LEU A 60 12.15 13.60 -1.81
N PRO A 61 13.30 12.91 -1.72
CA PRO A 61 14.19 12.48 -2.80
C PRO A 61 13.48 11.52 -3.79
N HIS A 62 14.01 11.38 -5.00
CA HIS A 62 13.41 10.49 -6.00
C HIS A 62 13.64 9.02 -5.63
N PHE A 63 12.57 8.32 -5.29
CA PHE A 63 12.59 6.90 -4.98
C PHE A 63 11.36 6.21 -5.57
N THR A 64 11.59 5.02 -6.13
CA THR A 64 10.53 4.16 -6.63
C THR A 64 10.58 2.83 -5.88
N ILE A 65 9.45 2.44 -5.30
CA ILE A 65 9.27 1.18 -4.60
C ILE A 65 8.17 0.40 -5.31
N SER A 66 8.45 -0.84 -5.67
CA SER A 66 7.45 -1.75 -6.23
C SER A 66 7.32 -3.02 -5.37
N LYS A 67 6.08 -3.45 -5.13
CA LYS A 67 5.73 -4.66 -4.39
C LYS A 67 4.63 -5.42 -5.08
N GLN A 68 4.80 -6.73 -5.20
CA GLN A 68 3.76 -7.63 -5.72
C GLN A 68 2.58 -7.65 -4.75
N LEU A 69 1.36 -7.54 -5.28
CA LEU A 69 0.12 -7.52 -4.50
C LEU A 69 -0.05 -8.82 -3.68
N VAL A 70 0.39 -9.96 -4.22
CA VAL A 70 0.32 -11.25 -3.53
C VAL A 70 1.05 -11.21 -2.18
N ASN A 71 2.17 -10.49 -2.12
CA ASN A 71 3.05 -10.41 -0.95
C ASN A 71 2.54 -9.41 0.12
N ILE A 72 1.47 -8.67 -0.16
CA ILE A 72 0.88 -7.70 0.77
C ILE A 72 -0.01 -8.44 1.76
N GLY A 73 0.50 -8.76 2.95
CA GLY A 73 -0.24 -9.44 4.01
C GLY A 73 -1.38 -8.62 4.61
N TYR A 74 -1.18 -7.31 4.77
CA TYR A 74 -2.08 -6.45 5.52
C TYR A 74 -2.22 -5.08 4.85
N VAL A 75 -3.44 -4.57 4.79
CA VAL A 75 -3.74 -3.22 4.30
C VAL A 75 -4.75 -2.61 5.25
N GLU A 76 -4.37 -1.57 5.96
CA GLU A 76 -5.28 -0.79 6.81
C GLU A 76 -5.12 0.69 6.54
N HIS A 77 -6.12 1.46 6.97
CA HIS A 77 -5.90 2.88 7.18
C HIS A 77 -5.56 3.13 8.65
N VAL A 78 -4.69 4.09 8.90
CA VAL A 78 -4.46 4.63 10.23
C VAL A 78 -4.80 6.11 10.17
N ASN A 79 -5.71 6.57 11.02
CA ASN A 79 -6.32 7.90 10.90
C ASN A 79 -7.02 8.10 9.54
N ASN A 80 -7.45 9.33 9.24
CA ASN A 80 -8.23 9.62 8.03
C ASN A 80 -7.40 9.79 6.75
N ASP A 81 -6.05 9.75 6.82
CA ASP A 81 -5.18 10.10 5.68
C ASP A 81 -3.95 9.20 5.46
N ILE A 82 -3.71 8.19 6.31
CA ILE A 82 -2.56 7.29 6.21
C ILE A 82 -3.02 5.89 5.82
N LEU A 83 -2.42 5.32 4.78
CA LEU A 83 -2.60 3.94 4.38
C LEU A 83 -1.37 3.12 4.82
N ASP A 84 -1.57 2.13 5.68
CA ASP A 84 -0.53 1.21 6.17
C ASP A 84 -0.62 -0.12 5.43
N VAL A 85 0.39 -0.39 4.60
CA VAL A 85 0.52 -1.58 3.77
C VAL A 85 1.70 -2.41 4.27
N ARG A 86 1.45 -3.63 4.72
CA ARG A 86 2.49 -4.52 5.29
C ARG A 86 2.57 -5.83 4.53
N GLY A 87 3.79 -6.33 4.38
CA GLY A 87 4.10 -7.70 4.01
C GLY A 87 4.92 -8.37 5.11
N CYS A 88 5.40 -9.59 4.86
CA CYS A 88 6.20 -10.31 5.85
C CYS A 88 7.58 -9.64 6.12
N ASP A 89 8.17 -9.03 5.09
CA ASP A 89 9.52 -8.44 5.11
C ASP A 89 9.54 -6.93 4.88
N PHE A 90 8.38 -6.28 4.72
CA PHE A 90 8.32 -4.85 4.48
C PHE A 90 7.11 -4.18 5.14
N ARG A 91 7.26 -2.88 5.37
CA ARG A 91 6.17 -1.99 5.74
C ARG A 91 6.23 -0.71 4.93
N LEU A 92 5.09 -0.30 4.42
CA LEU A 92 4.90 0.86 3.56
C LEU A 92 3.76 1.70 4.14
N LEU A 93 4.08 2.88 4.65
CA LEU A 93 3.10 3.88 5.05
C LEU A 93 2.98 4.90 3.94
N ILE A 94 1.76 5.15 3.47
CA ILE A 94 1.46 6.12 2.43
C ILE A 94 0.63 7.23 3.07
N PHE A 95 1.09 8.47 2.97
CA PHE A 95 0.49 9.61 3.66
C PHE A 95 -0.24 10.56 2.71
N GLY A 96 -1.30 11.19 3.23
CA GLY A 96 -2.07 12.21 2.51
C GLY A 96 -2.89 11.62 1.37
N VAL A 97 -3.43 10.42 1.58
CA VAL A 97 -4.30 9.73 0.63
C VAL A 97 -5.72 10.29 0.75
N GLN A 98 -6.27 10.84 -0.33
CA GLN A 98 -7.67 11.27 -0.35
C GLN A 98 -8.60 10.05 -0.39
N HIS A 99 -9.64 10.04 0.44
CA HIS A 99 -10.58 8.91 0.56
C HIS A 99 -9.89 7.57 0.90
N VAL A 100 -9.06 7.57 1.95
CA VAL A 100 -8.21 6.43 2.34
C VAL A 100 -9.00 5.12 2.51
N GLU A 101 -10.23 5.17 3.01
CA GLU A 101 -11.08 3.99 3.19
C GLU A 101 -11.42 3.31 1.87
N ILE A 102 -11.76 4.10 0.85
CA ILE A 102 -12.09 3.60 -0.49
C ILE A 102 -10.84 2.93 -1.07
N ILE A 103 -9.69 3.60 -1.00
CA ILE A 103 -8.43 3.08 -1.54
C ILE A 103 -7.98 1.82 -0.78
N ARG A 104 -8.16 1.76 0.54
CA ARG A 104 -7.91 0.57 1.35
C ARG A 104 -8.72 -0.62 0.85
N ASP A 105 -10.03 -0.44 0.68
CA ASP A 105 -10.93 -1.53 0.28
C ASP A 105 -10.65 -1.98 -1.16
N TRP A 106 -10.30 -1.05 -2.04
CA TRP A 106 -9.82 -1.36 -3.39
C TRP A 106 -8.54 -2.18 -3.38
N LEU A 107 -7.54 -1.74 -2.62
CA LEU A 107 -6.25 -2.42 -2.59
C LEU A 107 -6.41 -3.83 -2.01
N ARG A 108 -7.24 -4.01 -0.97
CA ARG A 108 -7.59 -5.34 -0.44
C ARG A 108 -8.22 -6.24 -1.49
N PHE A 109 -9.19 -5.71 -2.24
CA PHE A 109 -9.85 -6.46 -3.30
C PHE A 109 -8.86 -6.89 -4.39
N LEU A 110 -7.97 -5.99 -4.82
CA LEU A 110 -6.95 -6.29 -5.82
C LEU A 110 -5.94 -7.34 -5.31
N VAL A 111 -5.54 -7.28 -4.04
CA VAL A 111 -4.70 -8.30 -3.41
C VAL A 111 -5.38 -9.67 -3.43
N ILE A 112 -6.64 -9.76 -3.00
CA ILE A 112 -7.41 -11.02 -3.00
C ILE A 112 -7.54 -11.56 -4.43
N ARG A 113 -7.87 -10.68 -5.40
CA ARG A 113 -7.99 -11.05 -6.80
C ARG A 113 -6.71 -11.70 -7.36
N GLN A 114 -5.54 -11.24 -6.94
CA GLN A 114 -4.26 -11.85 -7.35
C GLN A 114 -3.92 -13.12 -6.57
N ARG A 115 -4.41 -13.27 -5.33
CA ARG A 115 -4.15 -14.46 -4.50
C ARG A 115 -4.95 -15.68 -4.92
N ILE A 116 -6.17 -15.51 -5.43
CA ILE A 116 -7.00 -16.62 -5.92
C ILE A 116 -6.25 -17.45 -6.96
N PRO A 117 -5.79 -16.89 -8.10
CA PRO A 117 -5.05 -17.67 -9.08
C PRO A 117 -3.72 -18.20 -8.53
N HIS A 118 -3.03 -17.44 -7.68
CA HIS A 118 -1.80 -17.89 -7.03
C HIS A 118 -2.03 -19.16 -6.18
N SER A 119 -3.14 -19.21 -5.44
CA SER A 119 -3.54 -20.38 -4.65
C SER A 119 -3.94 -21.56 -5.53
N LEU A 120 -4.66 -21.32 -6.63
CA LEU A 120 -5.05 -22.36 -7.58
C LEU A 120 -3.84 -23.01 -8.26
N MET A 121 -2.77 -22.25 -8.48
CA MET A 121 -1.49 -22.76 -8.99
C MET A 121 -0.65 -23.49 -7.93
N GLY A 122 -1.10 -23.58 -6.67
CA GLY A 122 -0.36 -24.24 -5.59
C GLY A 122 0.94 -23.54 -5.19
N LEU A 123 1.10 -22.25 -5.53
CA LEU A 123 2.31 -21.50 -5.21
C LEU A 123 2.31 -21.08 -3.73
N PRO A 124 3.44 -21.21 -3.02
CA PRO A 124 3.51 -20.88 -1.60
C PRO A 124 3.46 -19.36 -1.38
N PHE A 125 2.69 -18.93 -0.39
CA PHE A 125 2.63 -17.53 0.02
C PHE A 125 3.81 -17.14 0.91
N ASP A 126 4.21 -15.86 0.88
CA ASP A 126 5.33 -15.37 1.68
C ASP A 126 5.17 -15.65 3.18
N TRP A 127 3.95 -15.60 3.73
CA TRP A 127 3.69 -15.90 5.16
C TRP A 127 3.73 -17.39 5.51
N GLN A 128 3.67 -18.28 4.51
CA GLN A 128 3.87 -19.72 4.73
C GLN A 128 5.37 -20.05 4.80
N VAL A 129 6.21 -19.25 4.17
CA VAL A 129 7.65 -19.51 4.03
C VAL A 129 8.49 -18.67 5.01
N LYS A 130 8.01 -17.49 5.39
CA LYS A 130 8.77 -16.51 6.19
C LYS A 130 7.98 -16.05 7.40
N PRO A 131 8.61 -15.94 8.59
CA PRO A 131 7.98 -15.32 9.74
C PRO A 131 7.74 -13.82 9.49
N VAL A 132 6.66 -13.28 10.06
CA VAL A 132 6.37 -11.84 10.03
C VAL A 132 7.40 -11.11 10.89
N ARG A 133 8.18 -10.21 10.28
CA ARG A 133 9.30 -9.55 10.97
C ARG A 133 8.96 -8.20 11.59
N ASP A 134 8.00 -7.46 11.04
CA ASP A 134 7.76 -6.05 11.40
C ASP A 134 6.30 -5.79 11.78
N ASP A 135 5.87 -6.39 12.90
CA ASP A 135 4.52 -6.17 13.47
C ASP A 135 4.50 -5.16 14.63
N ARG A 136 5.62 -4.47 14.87
CA ARG A 136 5.69 -3.46 15.94
C ARG A 136 4.76 -2.30 15.62
N LYS A 137 4.02 -1.80 16.62
CA LYS A 137 3.31 -0.52 16.48
C LYS A 137 4.34 0.58 16.23
N LEU A 138 4.17 1.32 15.14
CA LEU A 138 5.00 2.49 14.84
C LEU A 138 4.38 3.71 15.53
N GLU A 139 5.19 4.49 16.23
CA GLU A 139 4.80 5.82 16.70
C GLU A 139 4.75 6.76 15.49
N LEU A 140 3.56 6.90 14.91
CA LEU A 140 3.33 7.71 13.71
C LEU A 140 3.73 9.19 13.90
N SER A 141 3.71 9.70 15.13
CA SER A 141 4.21 11.02 15.50
C SER A 141 5.67 11.23 15.09
N ARG A 142 6.51 10.20 15.14
CA ARG A 142 7.95 10.30 14.80
C ARG A 142 8.25 10.12 13.31
N ILE A 143 7.32 9.52 12.56
CA ILE A 143 7.57 9.02 11.20
C ILE A 143 6.82 9.81 10.13
N SER A 144 5.81 10.57 10.54
CA SER A 144 5.13 11.51 9.66
C SER A 144 6.17 12.45 9.02
N PRO A 145 6.36 12.41 7.68
CA PRO A 145 7.17 13.42 7.02
C PRO A 145 6.61 14.82 7.24
N PHE A 146 5.34 14.96 7.62
CA PHE A 146 4.70 16.23 7.99
C PHE A 146 5.08 16.74 9.39
N HIS A 147 5.72 15.93 10.24
CA HIS A 147 6.27 16.46 11.49
C HIS A 147 7.51 17.35 11.23
N CYS A 148 8.25 17.10 10.14
CA CYS A 148 9.29 18.00 9.64
C CYS A 148 8.72 19.26 8.94
N PHE A 149 7.44 19.25 8.55
CA PHE A 149 6.75 20.41 7.93
C PHE A 149 5.80 21.16 8.89
N LYS A 150 5.81 20.83 10.19
CA LYS A 150 5.17 21.65 11.25
C LYS A 150 6.07 22.78 11.77
N ILE A 151 7.22 22.98 11.12
CA ILE A 151 8.06 24.16 11.26
C ILE A 151 7.76 24.98 10.01
N TRP A 152 6.78 25.87 10.10
CA TRP A 152 6.62 27.17 9.40
C TRP A 152 5.25 27.72 9.77
#